data_AF-A0A7V3JLQ9-F1
#
_entry.id   AF-A0A7V3JLQ9-F1
#
_cell.length_a   1.000
_cell.length_b   1.000
_cell.length_c   1.000
_cell.angle_alpha   90.00
_cell.angle_beta   90.00
_cell.angle_gamma   90.00
#
_symmetry.space_group_name_H-M   'P 1'
#
loop_
_entity.id
_entity.type
_entity.pdbx_description
1 polymer ?
#
loop_
_entity_poly.entity_id
_entity_poly.type
_entity_poly.pdbx_seq_one_letter_code
_entity_poly.pdbx_strand_id
1 'polypeptide(L)'
;MTAIEHKPCYGTMFPDPLHATNDRINAGKVFSFVVVSPPGLCRAARQVEVNRDEWNDCTRCPEFDHCYKLCMAKLALENAVTQV
;
A
#
# COMPACT_ATOMS: atom_id res chain seq x y z
N MET A 1 19.40 8.50 -22.23
CA MET A 1 18.38 7.98 -21.31
C MET A 1 18.11 9.08 -20.30
N THR A 2 17.06 9.88 -20.51
CA THR A 2 16.68 10.94 -19.56
C THR A 2 16.01 10.29 -18.36
N ALA A 3 16.64 10.36 -17.19
CA ALA A 3 16.02 9.95 -15.94
C ALA A 3 14.79 10.83 -15.69
N ILE A 4 13.61 10.23 -15.64
CA ILE A 4 12.39 10.93 -15.23
C ILE A 4 12.52 11.17 -13.73
N GLU A 5 12.56 12.44 -13.33
CA GLU A 5 12.64 12.82 -11.92
C GLU A 5 11.23 12.73 -11.30
N HIS A 6 10.97 11.62 -10.62
CA HIS A 6 9.70 11.36 -9.95
C HIS A 6 9.63 12.10 -8.61
N LYS A 7 8.40 12.44 -8.16
CA LYS A 7 8.20 12.95 -6.79
C LYS A 7 8.70 11.97 -5.73
N PRO A 8 9.15 12.44 -4.55
CA PRO A 8 9.60 11.55 -3.46
C PRO A 8 8.58 10.52 -2.98
N CYS A 9 7.27 10.81 -3.14
CA CYS A 9 6.18 9.90 -2.78
C CYS A 9 5.80 8.90 -3.90
N TYR A 10 6.54 8.88 -5.00
CA TYR A 10 6.24 8.01 -6.13
C TYR A 10 6.42 6.54 -5.73
N GLY A 11 5.41 5.70 -5.99
CA GLY A 11 5.44 4.29 -5.62
C GLY A 11 5.10 3.98 -4.15
N THR A 12 4.75 4.97 -3.32
CA THR A 12 4.49 4.78 -1.87
C THR A 12 3.01 4.77 -1.49
N MET A 13 2.10 4.68 -2.47
CA MET A 13 0.66 4.79 -2.26
C MET A 13 0.09 3.68 -1.36
N PHE A 14 0.67 2.48 -1.46
CA PHE A 14 0.27 1.29 -0.72
C PHE A 14 1.33 0.91 0.32
N PRO A 15 0.91 0.31 1.45
CA PRO A 15 1.83 -0.23 2.45
C PRO A 15 2.51 -1.49 1.91
N ASP A 16 3.58 -1.93 2.58
CA ASP A 16 4.23 -3.23 2.32
C ASP A 16 3.45 -4.34 3.04
N PRO A 17 2.76 -5.24 2.30
CA PRO A 17 1.98 -6.31 2.90
C PRO A 17 2.82 -7.51 3.35
N LEU A 18 4.04 -7.69 2.82
CA LEU A 18 4.91 -8.82 3.15
C LEU A 18 5.59 -8.64 4.50
N HIS A 19 5.90 -7.40 4.88
CA HIS A 19 6.55 -7.06 6.16
C HIS A 19 5.58 -6.45 7.18
N ALA A 20 4.33 -6.91 7.17
CA ALA A 20 3.28 -6.41 8.05
C ALA A 20 3.63 -6.62 9.54
N THR A 21 3.46 -5.57 10.34
CA THR A 21 3.52 -5.68 11.80
C THR A 21 2.12 -5.87 12.38
N ASN A 22 1.96 -6.87 13.25
CA ASN A 22 0.70 -7.13 13.96
C ASN A 22 0.37 -5.99 14.95
N ASP A 23 -0.93 -5.72 15.11
CA ASP A 23 -1.49 -4.74 16.04
C ASP A 23 -0.91 -3.32 15.88
N ARG A 24 -0.38 -3.02 14.70
CA ARG A 24 0.10 -1.70 14.28
C ARG A 24 -0.47 -1.33 12.92
N ILE A 25 -0.53 -0.02 12.66
CA ILE A 25 -0.92 0.51 11.36
C ILE A 25 0.25 0.32 10.39
N ASN A 26 0.02 -0.49 9.36
CA ASN A 26 0.91 -0.62 8.21
C ASN A 26 0.46 0.42 7.19
N ALA A 27 1.17 1.56 7.15
CA ALA A 27 0.78 2.73 6.38
C ALA A 27 1.55 2.86 5.07
N GLY A 28 0.82 3.03 3.98
CA GLY A 28 1.29 3.72 2.79
C GLY A 28 0.83 5.18 2.84
N LYS A 29 1.08 5.93 1.76
CA LYS A 29 0.62 7.32 1.64
C LYS A 29 -0.91 7.43 1.65
N VAL A 30 -1.60 6.55 0.91
CA VAL A 30 -3.07 6.59 0.77
C VAL A 30 -3.71 5.43 1.51
N PHE A 31 -3.22 4.22 1.28
CA PHE A 31 -3.80 3.01 1.84
C PHE A 31 -3.06 2.61 3.09
N SER A 32 -3.79 2.09 4.07
CA SER A 32 -3.20 1.47 5.26
C SER A 32 -4.00 0.23 5.65
N PHE A 33 -3.38 -0.65 6.42
CA PHE A 33 -4.09 -1.75 7.05
C PHE A 33 -3.55 -2.08 8.44
N VAL A 34 -4.42 -2.65 9.28
CA VAL A 34 -4.07 -3.22 10.57
C VAL A 34 -4.36 -4.71 10.54
N VAL A 35 -3.41 -5.51 11.02
CA VAL A 35 -3.63 -6.93 11.33
C VAL A 35 -3.99 -7.01 12.80
N VAL A 36 -5.27 -7.23 13.09
CA VAL A 36 -5.78 -7.39 14.44
C VAL A 36 -5.62 -8.87 14.82
N SER A 37 -4.84 -9.15 15.85
CA SER A 37 -4.65 -10.50 16.39
C SER A 37 -5.54 -10.69 17.63
N PRO A 38 -6.79 -11.16 17.47
CA PRO A 38 -7.67 -11.37 18.61
C PRO A 38 -7.10 -12.45 19.57
N PRO A 39 -7.33 -12.32 20.88
CA PRO A 39 -6.90 -13.34 21.83
C PRO A 39 -7.59 -14.69 21.57
N GLY A 40 -6.85 -15.79 21.72
CA GLY A 40 -7.34 -17.16 21.56
C GLY A 40 -7.15 -17.74 20.16
N LEU A 41 -8.00 -18.70 19.76
CA LEU A 41 -7.92 -19.42 18.48
C LEU A 41 -8.66 -18.70 17.33
N CYS A 42 -8.95 -17.41 17.49
CA CYS A 42 -9.65 -16.62 16.49
C CYS A 42 -8.71 -16.27 15.32
N ARG A 43 -9.26 -16.24 14.09
CA ARG A 43 -8.49 -15.81 12.91
C ARG A 43 -8.16 -14.32 13.02
N ALA A 44 -6.94 -13.95 12.64
CA ALA A 44 -6.56 -12.56 12.50
C ALA A 44 -7.48 -11.84 11.49
N ALA A 45 -7.98 -10.68 11.87
CA ALA A 45 -8.78 -9.83 11.00
C ALA A 45 -7.87 -8.77 10.36
N ARG A 46 -8.15 -8.42 9.09
CA ARG A 46 -7.47 -7.32 8.41
C ARG A 46 -8.47 -6.19 8.21
N GLN A 47 -8.17 -5.03 8.78
CA GLN A 47 -8.93 -3.81 8.55
C GLN A 47 -8.13 -2.92 7.59
N VAL A 48 -8.77 -2.50 6.50
CA VAL A 48 -8.17 -1.61 5.49
C VAL A 48 -8.77 -0.22 5.64
N GLU A 49 -7.92 0.80 5.57
CA GLU A 49 -8.31 2.20 5.64
C GLU A 49 -7.75 2.99 4.46
N VAL A 50 -8.44 4.07 4.10
CA VAL A 50 -8.10 4.95 2.98
C VAL A 50 -8.04 6.38 3.50
N ASN A 51 -6.88 7.02 3.40
CA ASN A 51 -6.75 8.45 3.61
C ASN A 51 -7.27 9.19 2.37
N ARG A 52 -8.49 9.74 2.48
CA ARG A 52 -9.18 10.41 1.36
C ARG A 52 -8.51 11.72 0.94
N ASP A 53 -7.86 12.42 1.86
CA ASP A 53 -7.18 13.67 1.56
C ASP A 53 -5.93 13.39 0.72
N GLU A 54 -5.12 12.40 1.14
CA GLU A 54 -3.96 11.94 0.38
C GLU A 54 -4.35 11.32 -0.97
N TRP A 55 -5.50 10.65 -1.05
CA TRP A 55 -6.05 10.17 -2.31
C TRP A 55 -6.35 11.33 -3.28
N ASN A 56 -7.04 12.37 -2.78
CA ASN A 56 -7.34 13.56 -3.58
C ASN A 56 -6.05 14.25 -4.05
N ASP A 57 -5.02 14.31 -3.21
CA ASP A 57 -3.69 14.82 -3.59
C ASP A 57 -3.02 13.98 -4.67
N CYS A 58 -3.13 12.65 -4.58
CA CYS A 58 -2.61 11.75 -5.58
C CYS A 58 -3.33 11.90 -6.92
N THR A 59 -4.66 12.02 -6.93
CA THR A 59 -5.46 12.14 -8.16
C THR A 59 -5.17 13.44 -8.94
N ARG A 60 -4.68 14.48 -8.25
CA ARG A 60 -4.24 15.75 -8.85
C ARG A 60 -2.81 15.70 -9.40
N CYS A 61 -2.07 14.63 -9.14
CA CYS A 61 -0.69 14.49 -9.60
C CYS A 61 -0.66 14.09 -11.10
N PRO A 62 0.15 14.77 -11.94
CA PRO A 62 0.30 14.39 -13.36
C PRO A 62 0.80 12.95 -13.56
N GLU A 63 1.55 12.42 -12.59
CA GLU A 63 2.13 11.08 -12.64
C GLU A 63 1.23 10.02 -11.97
N PHE A 64 -0.01 10.37 -11.59
CA PHE A 64 -0.89 9.51 -10.82
C PHE A 64 -1.06 8.12 -11.45
N ASP A 65 -1.39 8.05 -12.73
CA ASP A 65 -1.63 6.80 -13.44
C ASP A 65 -0.39 5.89 -13.45
N HIS A 66 0.79 6.46 -13.72
CA HIS A 66 2.05 5.73 -13.72
C HIS A 66 2.40 5.21 -12.31
N CYS A 67 2.28 6.08 -11.30
CA CYS A 67 2.50 5.75 -9.89
C CYS A 67 1.57 4.65 -9.40
N TYR A 68 0.28 4.76 -9.72
CA TYR A 68 -0.74 3.78 -9.35
C TYR A 68 -0.47 2.42 -10.01
N LYS A 69 -0.19 2.40 -11.32
CA LYS A 69 0.15 1.18 -12.05
C LYS A 69 1.37 0.48 -11.48
N LEU A 70 2.41 1.23 -11.13
CA LEU A 70 3.60 0.65 -10.47
C LEU A 70 3.23 0.01 -9.13
N CYS A 71 2.47 0.70 -8.29
CA CYS A 71 2.07 0.16 -7.00
C CYS A 71 1.20 -1.10 -7.15
N MET A 72 0.26 -1.10 -8.09
CA MET A 72 -0.59 -2.27 -8.36
C MET A 72 0.21 -3.45 -8.90
N ALA A 73 1.20 -3.21 -9.77
CA ALA A 73 2.11 -4.25 -10.25
C ALA A 73 2.93 -4.85 -9.11
N LYS A 74 3.42 -4.02 -8.17
CA LYS A 74 4.12 -4.48 -6.96
C LYS A 74 3.22 -5.39 -6.12
N LEU A 75 2.00 -4.95 -5.79
CA LEU A 75 1.05 -5.77 -5.02
C LEU A 75 0.69 -7.10 -5.72
N ALA A 76 0.54 -7.09 -7.04
CA ALA A 76 0.28 -8.30 -7.81
C ALA A 76 1.43 -9.31 -7.69
N LEU A 77 2.68 -8.83 -7.74
CA LEU A 77 3.86 -9.67 -7.55
C LEU A 77 3.93 -10.22 -6.12
N GLU A 78 3.71 -9.39 -5.10
CA GLU A 78 3.71 -9.80 -3.69
C GLU A 78 2.65 -10.87 -3.41
N ASN A 79 1.45 -10.72 -3.99
CA ASN A 79 0.40 -11.73 -3.92
C ASN A 79 0.81 -13.04 -4.61
N ALA A 80 1.42 -12.96 -5.79
CA ALA A 80 1.85 -14.14 -6.55
C ALA A 80 2.91 -14.95 -5.78
N VAL A 81 3.89 -14.30 -5.14
CA VAL A 81 4.95 -15.02 -4.40
C VAL A 81 4.48 -15.56 -3.04
N THR A 82 3.38 -15.04 -2.47
CA THR A 82 2.81 -15.54 -1.21
C THR A 82 1.95 -16.80 -1.41
N GLN A 83 1.54 -17.09 -2.65
CA GLN A 83 0.70 -18.24 -2.99
C GLN A 83 1.51 -19.48 -3.43
N VAL A 84 2.84 -19.37 -3.52
CA VAL A 84 3.77 -20.46 -3.87
C VAL A 84 4.26 -21.15 -2.60
#